data_AF-A0A1H3R757-F1
#
_entry.id   AF-A0A1H3R757-F1
#
_cell.length_a   1.000
_cell.length_b   1.000
_cell.length_c   1.000
_cell.angle_alpha   90.00
_cell.angle_beta   90.00
_cell.angle_gamma   90.00
#
_symmetry.space_group_name_H-M   'P 1'
#
loop_
_entity.id
_entity.type
_entity.pdbx_description
1 polymer ?
#
loop_
_entity_poly.entity_id
_entity_poly.type
_entity_poly.pdbx_seq_one_letter_code
_entity_poly.pdbx_strand_id
1 'polypeptide(L)'
;MGKWFTLREISRNTSIPIQTVKRYVEDYQSYLNMRNEEGVYIFHETCISTLQEVRQCYKQGKNKEEIKGILNKVCSNSTAMIVKESTCNEDPVLLGIHKHLEKENNVHQNLMKMIREQSKEISKLHQKLNEHLEQKERIAIEERDRTLTQLLREMQNVKREIAKSKKKPWWKTFFFEKN
;
A
#
# COMPACT_ATOMS: atom_id res chain seq x y z
N MET A 1 25.27 2.40 11.14
CA MET A 1 25.63 1.28 10.26
C MET A 1 25.84 0.05 11.12
N GLY A 2 24.81 -0.79 11.27
CA GLY A 2 24.91 -2.00 12.10
C GLY A 2 25.52 -3.17 11.33
N LYS A 3 26.40 -3.93 11.98
CA LYS A 3 26.96 -5.15 11.39
C LYS A 3 25.93 -6.28 11.48
N TRP A 4 25.86 -7.06 10.41
CA TRP A 4 24.97 -8.19 10.26
C TRP A 4 25.79 -9.47 10.33
N PHE A 5 25.35 -10.42 11.13
CA PHE A 5 26.07 -11.67 11.41
C PHE A 5 25.22 -12.87 11.04
N THR A 6 25.86 -13.88 10.47
CA THR A 6 25.25 -15.19 10.23
C THR A 6 25.14 -15.99 11.53
N LEU A 7 24.30 -17.03 11.53
CA LEU A 7 24.16 -17.94 12.67
C LEU A 7 25.50 -18.52 13.18
N ARG A 8 26.44 -18.80 12.27
CA ARG A 8 27.78 -19.32 12.63
C ARG A 8 28.63 -18.27 13.34
N GLU A 9 28.56 -17.03 12.89
CA GLU A 9 29.31 -15.91 13.49
C GLU A 9 28.76 -15.54 14.86
N ILE A 10 27.45 -15.57 15.05
CA ILE A 10 26.82 -15.34 16.36
C ILE A 10 27.18 -16.42 17.35
N SER A 11 27.19 -17.68 16.92
CA SER A 11 27.61 -18.79 17.79
C SER A 11 29.04 -18.59 18.29
N ARG A 12 29.95 -18.13 17.41
CA ARG A 12 31.33 -17.78 17.79
C ARG A 12 31.38 -16.57 18.74
N ASN A 13 30.69 -15.48 18.40
CA ASN A 13 30.72 -14.23 19.17
C ASN A 13 30.06 -14.38 20.56
N THR A 14 28.99 -15.16 20.67
CA THR A 14 28.27 -15.38 21.94
C THR A 14 28.84 -16.54 22.75
N SER A 15 29.73 -17.36 22.16
CA SER A 15 30.20 -18.62 22.74
C SER A 15 29.04 -19.56 23.13
N ILE A 16 27.94 -19.52 22.38
CA ILE A 16 26.75 -20.37 22.56
C ILE A 16 26.72 -21.39 21.41
N PRO A 17 26.51 -22.69 21.68
CA PRO A 17 26.40 -23.71 20.64
C PRO A 17 25.29 -23.38 19.64
N ILE A 18 25.52 -23.66 18.35
CA ILE A 18 24.59 -23.35 17.25
C ILE A 18 23.18 -23.89 17.53
N GLN A 19 23.06 -25.10 18.10
CA GLN A 19 21.76 -25.70 18.43
C GLN A 19 21.00 -24.90 19.51
N THR A 20 21.70 -24.38 20.50
CA THR A 20 21.11 -23.55 21.55
C THR A 20 20.70 -22.18 21.02
N VAL A 21 21.50 -21.60 20.11
CA VAL A 21 21.11 -20.36 19.41
C VAL A 21 19.86 -20.59 18.58
N LYS A 22 19.77 -21.68 17.80
CA LYS A 22 18.55 -22.02 17.03
C LYS A 22 17.31 -22.10 17.93
N ARG A 23 17.42 -22.81 19.06
CA ARG A 23 16.34 -22.89 20.05
C ARG A 23 15.91 -21.51 20.57
N TYR A 24 16.87 -20.65 20.92
CA TYR A 24 16.56 -19.29 21.37
C TYR A 24 15.93 -18.43 20.27
N VAL A 25 16.34 -18.62 19.02
CA VAL A 25 15.74 -17.94 17.89
C VAL A 25 14.28 -18.35 17.71
N GLU A 26 13.96 -19.65 17.81
CA GLU A 26 12.58 -20.14 17.75
C GLU A 26 11.73 -19.61 18.93
N ASP A 27 12.29 -19.60 20.14
CA ASP A 27 11.56 -19.22 21.35
C ASP A 27 11.35 -17.71 21.51
N TYR A 28 12.28 -16.91 20.98
CA TYR A 28 12.38 -15.45 21.18
C TYR A 28 12.50 -14.66 19.87
N GLN A 29 12.08 -15.22 18.73
CA GLN A 29 12.13 -14.57 17.42
C GLN A 29 11.59 -13.13 17.44
N SER A 30 10.49 -12.88 18.15
CA SER A 30 9.84 -11.57 18.26
C SER A 30 10.69 -10.49 18.96
N TYR A 31 11.75 -10.90 19.67
CA TYR A 31 12.65 -10.01 20.43
C TYR A 31 14.01 -9.85 19.77
N LEU A 32 14.26 -10.56 18.67
CA LEU A 32 15.54 -10.55 17.97
C LEU A 32 15.40 -9.77 16.66
N ASN A 33 16.29 -8.81 16.45
CA ASN A 33 16.38 -8.07 15.19
C ASN A 33 17.10 -8.92 14.14
N MET A 34 16.36 -9.83 13.52
CA MET A 34 16.84 -10.75 12.50
C MET A 34 16.01 -10.67 11.22
N ARG A 35 16.64 -11.00 10.10
CA ARG A 35 15.99 -11.12 8.79
C ARG A 35 16.46 -12.38 8.09
N ASN A 36 15.63 -12.85 7.16
CA ASN A 36 15.98 -13.96 6.31
C ASN A 36 16.39 -13.41 4.94
N GLU A 37 17.65 -13.61 4.56
CA GLU A 37 18.15 -13.31 3.22
C GLU A 37 18.45 -14.63 2.52
N GLU A 38 17.77 -14.90 1.41
CA GLU A 38 18.02 -16.05 0.53
C GLU A 38 18.00 -17.42 1.26
N GLY A 39 17.18 -17.56 2.30
CA GLY A 39 17.07 -18.80 3.09
C GLY A 39 18.08 -18.92 4.24
N VAL A 40 18.88 -17.88 4.49
CA VAL A 40 19.85 -17.80 5.59
C VAL A 40 19.42 -16.75 6.62
N TYR A 41 19.39 -17.15 7.90
CA TYR A 41 19.14 -16.23 9.01
C TYR A 41 20.36 -15.33 9.25
N ILE A 42 20.11 -14.02 9.21
CA ILE A 42 21.08 -12.97 9.48
C ILE A 42 20.55 -12.10 10.62
N PHE A 43 21.42 -11.80 11.58
CA PHE A 43 21.05 -11.09 12.79
C PHE A 43 21.86 -9.82 12.93
N HIS A 44 21.22 -8.79 13.46
CA HIS A 44 21.87 -7.54 13.78
C HIS A 44 22.77 -7.70 15.02
N GLU A 45 23.82 -6.89 15.11
CA GLU A 45 24.78 -6.85 16.24
C GLU A 45 24.11 -6.77 17.62
N THR A 46 22.98 -6.08 17.73
CA THR A 46 22.18 -5.97 18.96
C THR A 46 21.66 -7.32 19.47
N CYS A 47 21.55 -8.34 18.60
CA CYS A 47 21.12 -9.67 19.02
C CYS A 47 22.17 -10.37 19.89
N ILE A 48 23.45 -9.98 19.81
CA ILE A 48 24.53 -10.60 20.58
C ILE A 48 24.31 -10.36 22.08
N SER A 49 24.01 -9.11 22.47
CA SER A 49 23.72 -8.77 23.87
C SER A 49 22.44 -9.44 24.35
N THR A 50 21.36 -9.41 23.57
CA THR A 50 20.09 -10.06 23.91
C THR A 50 20.24 -11.56 24.14
N LEU A 51 21.00 -12.26 23.28
CA LEU A 51 21.24 -13.70 23.44
C LEU A 51 22.11 -14.03 24.66
N GLN A 52 23.05 -13.15 25.01
CA GLN A 52 23.85 -13.29 26.24
C GLN A 52 22.99 -13.11 27.50
N GLU A 53 22.08 -12.14 27.49
CA GLU A 53 21.12 -11.91 28.58
C GLU A 53 20.19 -13.12 28.76
N VAL A 54 19.66 -13.65 27.65
CA VAL A 54 18.84 -14.88 27.67
C VAL A 54 19.62 -16.03 28.29
N ARG A 55 20.88 -16.24 27.88
CA ARG A 55 21.75 -17.28 28.46
C ARG A 55 21.94 -17.08 29.96
N GLN A 56 22.15 -15.85 30.41
CA GLN A 56 22.32 -15.53 31.82
C GLN A 56 21.05 -15.81 32.61
N CYS A 57 19.87 -15.50 32.06
CA CYS A 57 18.60 -15.81 32.70
C CYS A 57 18.37 -17.33 32.86
N TYR A 58 18.74 -18.12 31.85
CA TYR A 58 18.72 -19.58 31.96
C TYR A 58 19.71 -20.11 33.01
N LYS A 59 20.90 -19.50 33.15
CA LYS A 59 21.83 -19.83 34.24
C LYS A 59 21.26 -19.50 35.63
N GLN A 60 20.40 -18.49 35.71
CA GLN A 60 19.68 -18.11 36.94
C GLN A 60 18.46 -19.02 37.24
N GLY A 61 18.22 -20.05 36.43
CA GLY A 61 17.09 -20.98 36.62
C GLY A 61 15.74 -20.43 36.18
N LYS A 62 15.70 -19.31 35.44
CA LYS A 62 14.45 -18.68 35.01
C LYS A 62 13.77 -19.47 33.90
N ASN A 63 12.43 -19.51 33.95
CA ASN A 63 11.63 -20.18 32.95
C ASN A 63 11.41 -19.30 31.70
N LYS A 64 11.02 -19.91 30.58
CA LYS A 64 10.82 -19.26 29.28
C LYS A 64 9.93 -18.02 29.36
N GLU A 65 8.83 -18.08 30.11
CA GLU A 65 7.88 -16.98 30.29
C GLU A 65 8.46 -15.82 31.11
N GLU A 66 9.23 -16.11 32.15
CA GLU A 66 9.92 -15.09 32.95
C GLU A 66 10.98 -14.37 32.13
N ILE A 67 11.69 -15.12 31.27
CA ILE A 67 12.65 -14.56 30.32
C ILE A 67 11.94 -13.66 29.31
N LYS A 68 10.78 -14.08 28.77
CA LYS A 68 9.96 -13.21 27.90
C LYS A 68 9.49 -11.96 28.65
N GLY A 69 9.12 -12.06 29.92
CA GLY A 69 8.78 -10.93 30.77
C GLY A 69 9.94 -9.96 30.98
N ILE A 70 11.16 -10.48 31.17
CA ILE A 70 12.38 -9.66 31.29
C ILE A 70 12.76 -9.02 29.97
N LEU A 71 12.67 -9.76 28.86
CA LEU A 71 12.94 -9.22 27.52
C LEU A 71 11.89 -8.19 27.11
N ASN A 72 10.62 -8.42 27.44
CA ASN A 72 9.56 -7.42 27.32
C ASN A 72 9.90 -6.20 28.15
N LYS A 73 10.30 -6.36 29.42
CA LYS A 73 10.73 -5.23 30.24
C LYS A 73 11.94 -4.53 29.64
N VAL A 74 13.00 -5.20 29.21
CA VAL A 74 14.19 -4.54 28.63
C VAL A 74 13.89 -3.86 27.29
N CYS A 75 13.06 -4.47 26.45
CA CYS A 75 12.59 -3.91 25.19
C CYS A 75 11.62 -2.74 25.43
N SER A 76 10.76 -2.84 26.44
CA SER A 76 9.93 -1.76 26.93
C SER A 76 10.75 -0.70 27.65
N ASN A 77 11.85 -0.99 28.35
CA ASN A 77 12.69 -0.04 29.09
C ASN A 77 13.57 0.79 28.16
N SER A 78 13.78 0.33 26.93
CA SER A 78 14.28 1.17 25.84
C SER A 78 13.22 2.15 25.32
N THR A 79 11.99 2.13 25.87
CA THR A 79 10.88 3.03 25.53
C THR A 79 10.00 3.48 26.72
N ALA A 80 10.17 2.95 27.94
CA ALA A 80 9.40 3.16 29.18
C ALA A 80 9.69 2.06 30.25
N MET A 81 10.32 2.41 31.38
CA MET A 81 9.84 2.08 32.74
C MET A 81 10.56 3.03 33.73
N ILE A 82 9.91 4.03 34.33
CA ILE A 82 8.79 4.05 35.30
C ILE A 82 9.29 4.08 36.75
N VAL A 83 9.02 5.23 37.38
CA VAL A 83 8.44 5.42 38.72
C VAL A 83 8.63 4.25 39.68
N LYS A 84 9.55 4.44 40.62
CA LYS A 84 9.40 3.88 41.96
C LYS A 84 8.67 4.92 42.80
N GLU A 85 7.52 4.50 43.30
CA GLU A 85 6.64 5.14 44.25
C GLU A 85 7.41 5.77 45.43
N SER A 86 7.58 7.09 45.37
CA SER A 86 7.98 7.93 46.51
C SER A 86 7.45 9.34 46.27
N THR A 87 6.46 9.70 47.08
CA THR A 87 6.06 11.06 47.49
C THR A 87 6.77 12.27 46.87
N CYS A 88 5.93 13.19 46.36
CA CYS A 88 6.13 14.63 46.28
C CYS A 88 7.01 15.20 45.16
N ASN A 89 6.39 16.13 44.41
CA ASN A 89 6.91 17.16 43.49
C ASN A 89 6.71 16.89 41.99
N GLU A 90 6.05 17.84 41.34
CA GLU A 90 5.80 17.90 39.90
C GLU A 90 7.12 17.93 39.12
N ASP A 91 7.49 16.78 38.55
CA ASP A 91 8.72 16.67 37.76
C ASP A 91 8.57 17.41 36.41
N PRO A 92 9.44 18.40 36.11
CA PRO A 92 9.40 19.17 34.86
C PRO A 92 9.60 18.31 33.59
N VAL A 93 10.11 17.08 33.76
CA VAL A 93 10.29 16.09 32.70
C VAL A 93 8.95 15.50 32.23
N LEU A 94 8.00 15.25 33.14
CA LEU A 94 6.68 14.72 32.80
C LEU A 94 5.86 15.74 31.98
N LEU A 95 5.98 17.03 32.33
CA LEU A 95 5.36 18.13 31.62
C LEU A 95 5.96 18.33 30.21
N GLY A 96 7.27 18.09 30.05
CA GLY A 96 7.94 18.11 28.76
C GLY A 96 7.49 16.99 27.83
N ILE A 97 7.31 15.78 28.37
CA ILE A 97 6.79 14.62 27.62
C ILE A 97 5.34 14.84 27.22
N HIS A 98 4.50 15.36 28.12
CA HIS A 98 3.10 15.67 27.80
C HIS A 98 2.99 16.70 26.66
N LYS A 99 3.76 17.79 26.72
CA LYS A 99 3.83 18.78 25.64
C LYS A 99 4.36 18.21 24.32
N HIS A 100 5.27 17.23 24.37
CA HIS A 100 5.76 16.57 23.16
C HIS A 100 4.69 15.67 22.54
N LEU A 101 4.00 14.87 23.35
CA LEU A 101 2.88 14.03 22.91
C LEU A 101 1.70 14.84 22.37
N GLU A 102 1.40 16.00 22.97
CA GLU A 102 0.40 16.93 22.43
C GLU A 102 0.80 17.49 21.07
N LYS A 103 2.09 17.83 20.89
CA LYS A 103 2.61 18.28 19.59
C LYS A 103 2.53 17.16 18.54
N GLU A 104 2.91 15.93 18.88
CA GLU A 104 2.79 14.79 17.96
C GLU A 104 1.34 14.48 17.60
N ASN A 105 0.42 14.51 18.57
CA ASN A 105 -1.00 14.35 18.32
C ASN A 105 -1.57 15.49 17.45
N ASN A 106 -1.12 16.73 17.64
CA ASN A 106 -1.52 17.86 16.80
C ASN A 106 -1.00 17.71 15.36
N VAL A 107 0.28 17.31 15.19
CA VAL A 107 0.86 17.00 13.88
C VAL A 107 0.08 15.88 13.19
N HIS A 108 -0.25 14.82 13.92
CA HIS A 108 -1.06 13.71 13.40
C HIS A 108 -2.46 14.18 12.97
N GLN A 109 -3.12 15.00 13.78
CA GLN A 109 -4.43 15.57 13.44
C GLN A 109 -4.37 16.48 12.21
N ASN A 110 -3.32 17.29 12.08
CA ASN A 110 -3.12 18.15 10.90
C ASN A 110 -2.83 17.32 9.65
N LEU A 111 -2.03 16.26 9.77
CA LEU A 111 -1.78 15.32 8.67
C LEU A 111 -3.09 14.64 8.23
N MET A 112 -3.90 14.19 9.19
CA MET A 112 -5.22 13.59 8.90
C MET A 112 -6.20 14.57 8.27
N LYS A 113 -6.13 15.87 8.58
CA LYS A 113 -6.91 16.90 7.88
C LYS A 113 -6.41 17.09 6.45
N MET A 114 -5.10 17.18 6.25
CA MET A 114 -4.50 17.33 4.92
C MET A 114 -4.81 16.14 4.01
N ILE A 115 -4.72 14.91 4.52
CA ILE A 115 -5.10 13.69 3.79
C ILE A 115 -6.58 13.74 3.39
N ARG A 116 -7.47 14.17 4.29
CA ARG A 116 -8.90 14.32 3.98
C ARG A 116 -9.14 15.38 2.90
N GLU A 117 -8.44 16.51 2.96
CA GLU A 117 -8.51 17.57 1.97
C GLU A 117 -8.06 17.05 0.59
N GLN A 118 -6.89 16.42 0.53
CA GLN A 118 -6.35 15.82 -0.69
C GLN A 118 -7.28 14.75 -1.26
N SER A 119 -7.82 13.87 -0.41
CA SER A 119 -8.79 12.87 -0.84
C SER A 119 -10.04 13.51 -1.46
N LYS A 120 -10.52 14.63 -0.92
CA LYS A 120 -11.66 15.38 -1.46
C LYS A 120 -11.33 16.02 -2.81
N GLU A 121 -10.13 16.56 -2.97
CA GLU A 121 -9.66 17.10 -4.25
C GLU A 121 -9.53 16.02 -5.31
N ILE A 122 -8.92 14.88 -4.96
CA ILE A 122 -8.81 13.72 -5.85
C ILE A 122 -10.20 13.24 -6.28
N SER A 123 -11.17 13.19 -5.37
CA SER A 123 -12.55 12.82 -5.70
C SER A 123 -13.20 13.81 -6.67
N LYS A 124 -12.99 15.12 -6.47
CA LYS A 124 -13.51 16.15 -7.40
C LYS A 124 -12.86 16.06 -8.78
N LEU A 125 -11.55 15.79 -8.84
CA LEU A 125 -10.84 15.63 -10.11
C LEU A 125 -11.32 14.38 -10.87
N HIS A 126 -11.52 13.26 -10.17
CA HIS A 126 -12.11 12.06 -10.76
C HIS A 126 -13.51 12.34 -11.32
N GLN A 127 -14.35 13.06 -10.58
CA GLN A 127 -15.68 13.42 -11.05
C GLN A 127 -15.61 14.27 -12.34
N LYS A 128 -14.81 15.33 -12.36
CA LYS A 128 -14.63 16.19 -13.55
C LYS A 128 -14.09 15.42 -14.75
N LEU A 129 -13.15 14.51 -14.51
CA LEU A 129 -12.61 13.66 -15.58
C LEU A 129 -13.69 12.76 -16.16
N ASN A 130 -14.52 12.16 -15.31
CA ASN A 130 -15.62 11.31 -15.76
C ASN A 130 -16.66 12.09 -16.57
N GLU A 131 -17.07 13.27 -16.09
CA GLU A 131 -17.97 14.18 -16.83
C GLU A 131 -17.41 14.55 -18.21
N HIS A 132 -16.10 14.84 -18.29
CA HIS A 132 -15.44 15.16 -19.55
C HIS A 132 -15.37 13.95 -20.51
N LEU A 133 -15.16 12.74 -19.99
CA LEU A 133 -15.17 11.52 -20.80
C LEU A 133 -16.57 11.24 -21.35
N GLU A 134 -17.61 11.35 -20.52
CA GLU A 134 -19.01 11.19 -20.95
C GLU A 134 -19.39 12.23 -22.01
N GLN A 135 -18.96 13.49 -21.84
CA GLN A 135 -19.20 14.54 -22.83
C GLN A 135 -18.52 14.22 -24.17
N LYS A 136 -17.25 13.77 -24.13
CA LYS A 136 -16.51 13.40 -25.34
C LYS A 136 -17.16 12.23 -26.05
N GLU A 137 -17.64 11.22 -25.31
CA GLU A 137 -18.35 10.08 -25.87
C GLU A 137 -19.67 10.50 -26.53
N ARG A 138 -20.44 11.39 -25.88
CA ARG A 138 -21.67 11.95 -26.47
C ARG A 138 -21.41 12.67 -27.79
N ILE A 139 -20.37 13.51 -27.84
CA ILE A 139 -20.00 14.24 -29.06
C ILE A 139 -19.60 13.26 -30.17
N ALA A 140 -18.78 12.25 -29.85
CA ALA A 140 -18.34 11.25 -30.82
C ALA A 140 -19.52 10.43 -31.38
N ILE A 141 -20.49 10.05 -30.53
CA ILE A 141 -21.70 9.37 -30.96
C ILE A 141 -22.54 10.28 -31.86
N GLU A 142 -22.71 11.56 -31.49
CA GLU A 142 -23.49 12.50 -32.28
C GLU A 142 -22.86 12.78 -33.65
N GLU A 143 -21.54 12.93 -33.74
CA GLU A 143 -20.82 13.08 -35.00
C GLU A 143 -20.96 11.83 -35.89
N ARG A 144 -20.83 10.65 -35.31
CA ARG A 144 -21.05 9.38 -36.01
C ARG A 144 -22.49 9.29 -36.53
N ASP A 145 -23.47 9.63 -35.73
CA ASP A 145 -24.88 9.54 -36.12
C ASP A 145 -25.23 10.58 -37.20
N ARG A 146 -24.66 11.79 -37.12
CA ARG A 146 -24.79 12.82 -38.17
C ARG A 146 -24.19 12.35 -39.49
N THR A 147 -22.97 11.81 -39.48
CA THR A 147 -22.29 11.31 -40.68
C THR A 147 -23.04 10.13 -41.31
N LEU A 148 -23.50 9.18 -40.50
CA LEU A 148 -24.35 8.07 -40.97
C LEU A 148 -25.65 8.56 -41.59
N THR A 149 -26.33 9.53 -40.96
CA THR A 149 -27.59 10.09 -41.47
C THR A 149 -27.38 10.81 -42.80
N GLN A 150 -26.28 11.55 -42.94
CA GLN A 150 -25.92 12.23 -44.19
C GLN A 150 -25.65 11.23 -45.31
N LEU A 151 -24.85 10.20 -45.04
CA LEU A 151 -24.55 9.15 -46.01
C LEU A 151 -25.80 8.38 -46.44
N LEU A 152 -26.71 8.08 -45.51
CA LEU A 152 -28.01 7.47 -45.83
C LEU A 152 -28.85 8.35 -46.75
N ARG A 153 -28.90 9.67 -46.51
CA ARG A 153 -29.62 10.61 -47.39
C ARG A 153 -29.02 10.67 -48.79
N GLU A 154 -27.70 10.73 -48.89
CA GLU A 154 -26.98 10.72 -50.16
C GLU A 154 -27.26 9.42 -50.94
N MET A 155 -27.16 8.25 -50.28
CA MET A 155 -27.51 6.97 -50.89
C MET A 155 -28.96 6.92 -51.38
N GLN A 156 -29.91 7.46 -50.62
CA GLN A 156 -31.31 7.54 -51.03
C GLN A 156 -31.50 8.47 -52.23
N ASN A 157 -30.81 9.62 -52.26
CA ASN A 157 -30.86 10.54 -53.39
C ASN A 157 -30.27 9.89 -54.65
N VAL A 158 -29.12 9.22 -54.54
CA VAL A 158 -28.53 8.45 -55.65
C VAL A 158 -29.49 7.37 -56.15
N LYS A 159 -30.13 6.60 -55.25
CA LYS A 159 -31.15 5.62 -55.63
C LYS A 159 -32.33 6.26 -56.37
N ARG A 160 -32.80 7.43 -55.92
CA ARG A 160 -33.89 8.17 -56.58
C ARG A 160 -33.47 8.66 -57.97
N GLU A 161 -32.28 9.21 -58.12
CA GLU A 161 -31.77 9.66 -59.43
C GLU A 161 -31.56 8.48 -60.39
N ILE A 162 -31.07 7.34 -59.90
CA ILE A 162 -31.01 6.11 -60.70
C ILE A 162 -32.41 5.63 -61.11
N ALA A 163 -33.40 5.71 -60.21
CA ALA A 163 -34.77 5.33 -60.54
C ALA A 163 -35.41 6.27 -61.58
N LYS A 164 -35.13 7.58 -61.52
CA LYS A 164 -35.57 8.56 -62.53
C LYS A 164 -34.83 8.39 -63.86
N SER A 165 -33.55 8.04 -63.83
CA SER A 165 -32.72 7.90 -65.04
C SER A 165 -32.89 6.56 -65.76
N LYS A 166 -33.50 5.56 -65.11
CA LYS A 166 -34.00 4.35 -65.77
C LYS A 166 -35.09 4.72 -66.78
N LYS A 167 -34.66 5.02 -68.01
CA LYS A 167 -35.54 5.12 -69.19
C LYS A 167 -36.35 3.84 -69.33
N LYS A 168 -37.54 3.95 -69.95
CA LYS A 168 -38.44 2.81 -70.20
C LYS A 168 -37.61 1.63 -70.72
N PRO A 169 -37.83 0.40 -70.19
CA PRO A 169 -37.09 -0.76 -70.64
C PRO A 169 -37.18 -0.85 -72.17
N TRP A 170 -36.06 -1.07 -72.85
CA TRP A 170 -35.96 -1.06 -74.31
C TRP A 170 -37.01 -1.95 -75.01
N TRP A 171 -37.48 -3.00 -74.34
CA TRP A 171 -38.56 -3.86 -74.80
C TRP A 171 -39.95 -3.20 -74.80
N LYS A 172 -40.25 -2.25 -73.90
CA LYS A 172 -41.54 -1.52 -73.89
C LYS A 172 -41.72 -0.62 -75.12
N THR A 173 -40.64 -0.08 -75.65
CA THR A 173 -40.64 0.68 -76.90
C THR A 173 -40.80 -0.21 -78.13
N PHE A 174 -40.28 -1.44 -78.10
CA PHE A 174 -40.32 -2.33 -79.26
C PHE A 174 -41.65 -3.07 -79.44
N PHE A 175 -42.39 -3.34 -78.35
CA PHE A 175 -43.61 -4.15 -78.40
C PHE A 175 -44.93 -3.35 -78.44
N PHE A 176 -44.92 -2.04 -78.17
CA PHE A 176 -46.15 -1.23 -78.05
C PHE A 176 -46.32 -0.15 -79.13
N GLU A 177 -45.43 -0.06 -80.12
CA GLU A 177 -45.51 0.92 -81.23
C GLU A 177 -46.11 0.35 -82.52
N LYS A 178 -46.58 -0.90 -82.50
CA LYS A 178 -47.42 -1.49 -83.56
C LYS A 178 -48.83 -1.72 -83.03
N ASN A 179 -49.65 -0.68 -83.10
CA ASN A 179 -51.11 -0.73 -83.25
C ASN A 179 -51.61 0.66 -83.64
#